data_AF-A0A520B434-F1
#
_entry.id   AF-A0A520B434-F1
#
_cell.length_a   1.000
_cell.length_b   1.000
_cell.length_c   1.000
_cell.angle_alpha   90.00
_cell.angle_beta   90.00
_cell.angle_gamma   90.00
#
_symmetry.space_group_name_H-M   'P 1'
#
loop_
_entity.id
_entity.type
_entity.pdbx_description
1 polymer ?
#
loop_
_entity_poly.entity_id
_entity_poly.type
_entity_poly.pdbx_seq_one_letter_code
_entity_poly.pdbx_strand_id
1 'polypeptide(L)'
;MNGFRRLTDYLGSSYWFLPTVMALAAVVLAGGMVALDTMVGSKWMGSYVWLYASRPDGARQVLASIGGSMITVAGTVFSVTIAAVVYASGQYGPRLLTNFMRDRGNQVTLGTFIATYLYCLLVLRTIHSAEESNGYGFVPNLALLVGVVLALCSIGVLIYFIHHVPSKLHINSVIEDVGDRLLAGIGERFPRSLGSAPDNLAATAQSVPATFQRGSDAVAGERRRIVASVETGYIQFVDDEAALRLASKHDLVLRLQYQPGDFVHVGRALIEASPPERCDDACAKDLCELFSVASRRSALQDLRFLFDELVEIAARALSPGVNDPFTAVTCIDWLSAALSDLADRDLPSHLRVDENGQLRVIAHPVTFGSLMDRSFGALAQYCAGDMIASLRFLDALGEVLLDCDDPARLATIRGWADRLEELAGEGLKGFNLARIRARADELRTALDQPDYKRRLRDGTAWLAGTA
;
A
#
# COMPACT_ATOMS: atom_id res chain seq x y z
N MET A 1 12.32 13.99 9.35
CA MET A 1 11.08 13.75 8.56
C MET A 1 10.75 12.27 8.38
N ASN A 2 11.74 11.38 8.24
CA ASN A 2 11.50 9.97 7.86
C ASN A 2 10.96 9.07 8.98
N GLY A 3 11.33 9.32 10.24
CA GLY A 3 10.72 8.65 11.40
C GLY A 3 9.22 8.96 11.55
N PHE A 4 8.79 10.17 11.17
CA PHE A 4 7.37 10.54 11.17
C PHE A 4 6.60 9.75 10.10
N ARG A 5 7.13 9.60 8.88
CA ARG A 5 6.49 8.78 7.83
C ARG A 5 6.34 7.31 8.24
N ARG A 6 7.38 6.72 8.85
CA ARG A 6 7.33 5.35 9.39
C ARG A 6 6.30 5.23 10.50
N LEU A 7 6.28 6.18 11.43
CA LEU A 7 5.31 6.20 12.52
C LEU A 7 3.89 6.37 11.97
N THR A 8 3.65 7.28 11.03
CA THR A 8 2.33 7.45 10.41
C THR A 8 1.87 6.22 9.64
N ASP A 9 2.78 5.51 8.98
CA ASP A 9 2.45 4.26 8.28
C ASP A 9 2.11 3.14 9.27
N TYR A 10 2.91 2.99 10.33
CA TYR A 10 2.66 2.04 11.40
C TYR A 10 1.35 2.32 12.12
N LEU A 11 1.12 3.57 12.52
CA LEU A 11 -0.11 4.03 13.17
C LEU A 11 -1.33 3.91 12.25
N GLY A 12 -1.18 4.22 10.96
CA GLY A 12 -2.24 4.07 9.95
C GLY A 12 -2.57 2.60 9.65
N SER A 13 -1.58 1.70 9.73
CA SER A 13 -1.76 0.25 9.55
C SER A 13 -2.32 -0.45 10.79
N SER A 14 -2.34 0.23 11.94
CA SER A 14 -2.84 -0.33 13.19
C SER A 14 -4.35 -0.18 13.28
N TYR A 15 -5.05 -1.31 13.26
CA TYR A 15 -6.51 -1.38 13.42
C TYR A 15 -7.02 -0.72 14.72
N TRP A 16 -6.18 -0.66 15.76
CA TRP A 16 -6.56 -0.19 17.09
C TRP A 16 -6.22 1.27 17.37
N PHE A 17 -5.34 1.87 16.58
CA PHE A 17 -4.83 3.20 16.89
C PHE A 17 -5.93 4.26 16.87
N LEU A 18 -6.68 4.35 15.77
CA LEU A 18 -7.77 5.33 15.64
C LEU A 18 -8.91 5.08 16.64
N PRO A 19 -9.41 3.84 16.86
CA PRO A 19 -10.35 3.54 17.94
C PRO A 19 -9.86 3.97 19.33
N THR A 20 -8.57 3.78 19.63
CA THR A 20 -7.99 4.16 20.92
C THR A 20 -7.97 5.68 21.09
N VAL A 21 -7.63 6.43 20.04
CA VAL A 21 -7.67 7.90 20.05
C VAL A 21 -9.11 8.39 20.25
N MET A 22 -10.09 7.79 19.58
CA MET A 22 -11.51 8.13 19.75
C MET A 22 -12.02 7.81 21.17
N ALA A 23 -11.61 6.67 21.72
CA ALA A 23 -11.92 6.30 23.10
C ALA A 23 -11.36 7.31 24.11
N LEU A 24 -10.09 7.70 23.96
CA LEU A 24 -9.47 8.73 24.80
C LEU A 24 -10.19 10.09 24.66
N ALA A 25 -10.54 10.48 23.43
CA ALA A 25 -11.31 11.69 23.18
C ALA A 25 -12.68 11.64 23.88
N ALA A 26 -13.36 10.50 23.88
CA ALA A 26 -14.63 10.31 24.58
C ALA A 26 -14.48 10.40 26.11
N VAL A 27 -13.37 9.90 26.69
CA VAL A 27 -13.07 10.08 28.12
C VAL A 27 -12.92 11.56 28.47
N VAL A 28 -12.14 12.30 27.68
CA VAL A 28 -11.94 13.74 27.88
C VAL A 28 -13.25 14.50 27.70
N LEU A 29 -14.05 14.14 26.68
CA LEU A 29 -15.37 14.73 26.43
C LEU A 29 -16.33 14.49 27.59
N ALA A 30 -16.39 13.26 28.13
CA ALA A 30 -17.23 12.92 29.28
C ALA A 30 -16.84 13.75 30.51
N GLY A 31 -15.54 13.80 30.84
CA GLY A 31 -15.05 14.62 31.95
C GLY A 31 -15.33 16.11 31.76
N GLY A 32 -15.11 16.64 30.54
CA GLY A 32 -15.38 18.03 30.20
C GLY A 32 -16.87 18.39 30.30
N MET A 33 -17.77 17.54 29.81
CA MET A 33 -19.21 17.77 29.89
C MET A 33 -19.73 17.71 31.33
N VAL A 34 -19.25 16.74 32.13
CA VAL A 34 -19.61 16.67 33.56
C VAL A 34 -19.10 17.90 34.31
N ALA A 35 -17.86 18.33 34.06
CA ALA A 35 -17.32 19.55 34.67
C ALA A 35 -18.15 20.79 34.28
N LEU A 36 -18.54 20.89 33.01
CA LEU A 36 -19.38 21.98 32.52
C LEU A 36 -20.78 21.96 33.17
N ASP A 37 -21.39 20.77 33.32
CA ASP A 37 -22.66 20.60 34.05
C ASP A 37 -22.54 21.06 35.52
N THR A 38 -21.40 20.80 36.18
CA THR A 38 -21.16 21.30 37.56
C THR A 38 -21.00 22.81 37.63
N MET A 39 -20.44 23.46 36.60
CA MET A 39 -20.21 24.91 36.57
C MET A 39 -21.46 25.72 36.19
N VAL A 40 -22.21 25.27 35.17
CA VAL A 40 -23.40 25.95 34.65
C VAL A 40 -24.61 25.74 35.58
N GLY A 41 -24.66 24.59 36.26
CA GLY A 41 -25.78 24.20 37.10
C GLY A 41 -27.07 23.94 36.30
N SER A 42 -28.17 23.70 37.01
CA SER A 42 -29.46 23.30 36.42
C SER A 42 -30.38 24.45 35.99
N LYS A 43 -29.95 25.72 36.14
CA LYS A 43 -30.82 26.90 35.94
C LYS A 43 -31.29 27.10 34.50
N TRP A 44 -30.47 26.75 33.50
CA TRP A 44 -30.80 26.88 32.08
C TRP A 44 -31.94 25.94 31.62
N MET A 45 -32.19 24.88 32.38
CA MET A 45 -33.15 23.82 32.06
C MET A 45 -34.62 24.23 32.22
N GLY A 46 -34.89 25.28 33.02
CA GLY A 46 -36.24 25.79 33.23
C GLY A 46 -36.92 26.30 31.95
N SER A 47 -36.15 26.51 30.86
CA SER A 47 -36.66 26.99 29.58
C SER A 47 -37.07 25.86 28.61
N TYR A 48 -36.73 24.60 28.90
CA TYR A 48 -36.93 23.46 27.99
C TYR A 48 -37.49 22.24 28.72
N VAL A 49 -38.82 22.08 28.68
CA VAL A 49 -39.59 21.04 29.41
C VAL A 49 -39.14 19.60 29.12
N TRP A 50 -38.65 19.31 27.91
CA TRP A 50 -38.18 17.97 27.53
C TRP A 50 -36.89 17.55 28.25
N LEU A 51 -36.02 18.51 28.61
CA LEU A 51 -34.77 18.26 29.37
C LEU A 51 -35.04 18.11 30.88
N TYR A 52 -36.10 18.71 31.40
CA TYR A 52 -36.43 18.71 32.83
C TYR A 52 -37.02 17.37 33.33
N ALA A 53 -37.44 16.48 32.41
CA ALA A 53 -38.14 15.23 32.75
C ALA A 53 -37.21 14.06 33.15
N SER A 54 -35.89 14.19 32.99
CA SER A 54 -34.93 13.12 33.30
C SER A 54 -34.64 13.02 34.80
N ARG A 55 -35.50 12.31 35.55
CA ARG A 55 -35.14 11.86 36.91
C ARG A 55 -33.82 11.07 36.86
N PRO A 56 -33.00 11.06 37.95
CA PRO A 56 -31.72 10.36 37.99
C PRO A 56 -31.78 8.92 37.47
N ASP A 57 -32.84 8.20 37.82
CA ASP A 57 -33.04 6.81 37.38
C ASP A 57 -33.32 6.69 35.88
N GLY A 58 -34.07 7.63 35.30
CA GLY A 58 -34.31 7.68 33.86
C GLY A 58 -33.02 7.99 33.09
N ALA A 59 -32.21 8.93 33.57
CA ALA A 59 -30.91 9.25 32.97
C ALA A 59 -29.96 8.04 33.03
N ARG A 60 -29.91 7.34 34.17
CA ARG A 60 -29.13 6.09 34.31
C ARG A 60 -29.61 5.03 33.34
N GLN A 61 -30.92 4.81 33.24
CA GLN A 61 -31.50 3.79 32.36
C GLN A 61 -31.20 4.09 30.88
N VAL A 62 -31.29 5.36 30.45
CA VAL A 62 -30.95 5.77 29.08
C VAL A 62 -29.47 5.53 28.79
N LEU A 63 -28.56 6.00 29.65
CA LEU A 63 -27.12 5.80 29.44
C LEU A 63 -26.71 4.32 29.52
N ALA A 64 -27.29 3.55 30.42
CA ALA A 64 -27.05 2.11 30.53
C ALA A 64 -27.57 1.36 29.29
N SER A 65 -28.75 1.73 28.80
CA SER A 65 -29.32 1.15 27.57
C SER A 65 -28.47 1.49 26.34
N ILE A 66 -28.07 2.74 26.18
CA ILE A 66 -27.18 3.17 25.09
C ILE A 66 -25.84 2.44 25.21
N GLY A 67 -25.18 2.50 26.37
CA GLY A 67 -23.89 1.84 26.58
C GLY A 67 -23.94 0.34 26.30
N GLY A 68 -24.93 -0.36 26.87
CA GLY A 68 -25.14 -1.79 26.63
C GLY A 68 -25.35 -2.12 25.16
N SER A 69 -26.17 -1.34 24.45
CA SER A 69 -26.39 -1.54 23.01
C SER A 69 -25.11 -1.30 22.19
N MET A 70 -24.31 -0.28 22.52
CA MET A 70 -23.10 0.07 21.78
C MET A 70 -22.01 -0.98 21.92
N ILE A 71 -21.81 -1.57 23.11
CA ILE A 71 -20.82 -2.64 23.27
C ILE A 71 -21.24 -3.92 22.51
N THR A 72 -22.54 -4.23 22.47
CA THR A 72 -23.05 -5.35 21.67
C THR A 72 -22.87 -5.10 20.17
N VAL A 73 -23.20 -3.91 19.68
CA VAL A 73 -23.00 -3.53 18.27
C VAL A 73 -21.51 -3.52 17.90
N ALA A 74 -20.63 -3.04 18.78
CA ALA A 74 -19.19 -3.11 18.56
C ALA A 74 -18.72 -4.57 18.39
N GLY A 75 -19.24 -5.48 19.22
CA GLY A 75 -18.96 -6.92 19.13
C GLY A 75 -19.43 -7.53 17.81
N THR A 76 -20.67 -7.25 17.38
CA THR A 76 -21.20 -7.79 16.12
C THR A 76 -20.44 -7.26 14.91
N VAL A 77 -20.15 -5.96 14.89
CA VAL A 77 -19.35 -5.30 13.84
C VAL A 77 -17.96 -5.91 13.77
N PHE A 78 -17.30 -6.14 14.90
CA PHE A 78 -16.00 -6.82 14.95
C PHE A 78 -16.08 -8.25 14.40
N SER A 79 -17.09 -9.03 14.79
CA SER A 79 -17.28 -10.40 14.28
C SER A 79 -17.52 -10.43 12.76
N VAL A 80 -18.38 -9.54 12.23
CA VAL A 80 -18.64 -9.44 10.79
C VAL A 80 -17.36 -9.03 10.04
N THR A 81 -16.61 -8.07 10.58
CA THR A 81 -15.33 -7.59 10.04
C THR A 81 -14.32 -8.74 9.92
N ILE A 82 -14.16 -9.55 10.97
CA ILE A 82 -13.26 -10.71 10.93
C ILE A 82 -13.76 -11.82 9.99
N ALA A 83 -15.07 -12.08 9.94
CA ALA A 83 -15.62 -13.04 8.99
C ALA A 83 -15.37 -12.62 7.53
N ALA A 84 -15.56 -11.34 7.22
CA ALA A 84 -15.26 -10.75 5.91
C ALA A 84 -13.77 -10.90 5.55
N VAL A 85 -12.88 -10.64 6.50
CA VAL A 85 -11.44 -10.84 6.35
C VAL A 85 -11.10 -12.29 6.00
N VAL A 86 -11.64 -13.25 6.75
CA VAL A 86 -11.36 -14.68 6.55
C VAL A 86 -11.87 -15.12 5.18
N TYR A 87 -13.05 -14.65 4.77
CA TYR A 87 -13.60 -14.89 3.45
C TYR A 87 -12.71 -14.33 2.34
N ALA A 88 -12.30 -13.06 2.42
CA ALA A 88 -11.44 -12.42 1.43
C ALA A 88 -10.06 -13.09 1.34
N SER A 89 -9.44 -13.41 2.48
CA SER A 89 -8.17 -14.15 2.51
C SER A 89 -8.28 -15.54 1.89
N GLY A 90 -9.42 -16.21 2.08
CA GLY A 90 -9.71 -17.52 1.52
C GLY A 90 -9.99 -17.51 0.01
N GLN A 91 -10.49 -16.40 -0.53
CA GLN A 91 -10.78 -16.27 -1.96
C GLN A 91 -9.59 -15.68 -2.75
N TYR A 92 -8.90 -14.68 -2.18
CA TYR A 92 -8.06 -13.78 -2.98
C TYR A 92 -6.59 -13.71 -2.54
N GLY A 93 -6.23 -14.26 -1.37
CA GLY A 93 -4.84 -14.28 -0.89
C GLY A 93 -4.67 -13.67 0.50
N PRO A 94 -3.73 -14.20 1.31
CA PRO A 94 -3.48 -13.70 2.66
C PRO A 94 -2.93 -12.27 2.71
N ARG A 95 -2.41 -11.71 1.60
CA ARG A 95 -1.87 -10.35 1.59
C ARG A 95 -2.96 -9.27 1.73
N LEU A 96 -4.16 -9.56 1.22
CA LEU A 96 -5.31 -8.65 1.29
C LEU A 96 -5.88 -8.45 2.71
N LEU A 97 -5.55 -9.35 3.64
CA LEU A 97 -5.81 -9.20 5.08
C LEU A 97 -5.33 -7.85 5.62
N THR A 98 -4.15 -7.42 5.17
CA THR A 98 -3.52 -6.19 5.68
C THR A 98 -4.20 -4.92 5.18
N ASN A 99 -4.75 -4.95 3.96
CA ASN A 99 -5.50 -3.83 3.39
C ASN A 99 -6.82 -3.61 4.15
N PHE A 100 -7.53 -4.68 4.51
CA PHE A 100 -8.79 -4.58 5.25
C PHE A 100 -8.63 -4.03 6.67
N MET A 101 -7.53 -4.37 7.35
CA MET A 101 -7.23 -3.84 8.69
C MET A 101 -6.82 -2.37 8.67
N ARG A 102 -6.38 -1.87 7.51
CA ARG A 102 -6.01 -0.47 7.27
C ARG A 102 -7.20 0.40 6.86
N ASP A 103 -8.37 -0.20 6.62
CA ASP A 103 -9.56 0.54 6.20
C ASP A 103 -10.06 1.51 7.30
N ARG A 104 -10.06 2.80 6.97
CA ARG A 104 -10.47 3.86 7.90
C ARG A 104 -11.96 3.80 8.25
N GLY A 105 -12.82 3.31 7.35
CA GLY A 105 -14.24 3.14 7.61
C GLY A 105 -14.49 2.15 8.75
N ASN A 106 -13.82 1.00 8.71
CA ASN A 106 -13.86 -0.01 9.77
C ASN A 106 -13.32 0.54 11.10
N GLN A 107 -12.18 1.24 11.07
CA GLN A 107 -11.56 1.83 12.27
C GLN A 107 -12.46 2.90 12.91
N VAL A 108 -13.02 3.82 12.12
CA VAL A 108 -13.95 4.85 12.61
C VAL A 108 -15.23 4.22 13.17
N THR A 109 -15.75 3.21 12.49
CA THR A 109 -16.96 2.50 12.92
C THR A 109 -16.78 1.88 14.30
N LEU A 110 -15.74 1.04 14.45
CA LEU A 110 -15.43 0.40 15.73
C LEU A 110 -15.11 1.44 16.81
N GLY A 111 -14.32 2.45 16.46
CA GLY A 111 -13.97 3.56 17.35
C GLY A 111 -15.18 4.31 17.86
N THR A 112 -16.18 4.58 17.02
CA THR A 112 -17.42 5.27 17.39
C THR A 112 -18.20 4.49 18.43
N PHE A 113 -18.41 3.18 18.23
CA PHE A 113 -19.17 2.37 19.18
C PHE A 113 -18.46 2.24 20.54
N ILE A 114 -17.14 2.00 20.53
CA ILE A 114 -16.34 1.93 21.76
C ILE A 114 -16.32 3.28 22.48
N ALA A 115 -16.15 4.37 21.74
CA ALA A 115 -16.15 5.73 22.28
C ALA A 115 -17.49 6.09 22.93
N THR A 116 -18.61 5.84 22.25
CA THR A 116 -19.96 6.10 22.80
C THR A 116 -20.24 5.23 24.03
N TYR A 117 -19.83 3.95 24.02
CA TYR A 117 -19.92 3.08 25.18
C TYR A 117 -19.16 3.63 26.40
N LEU A 118 -17.88 3.99 26.21
CA LEU A 118 -17.05 4.54 27.28
C LEU A 118 -17.57 5.87 27.80
N TYR A 119 -18.02 6.75 26.90
CA TYR A 119 -18.68 8.00 27.25
C TYR A 119 -19.88 7.74 28.17
N CYS A 120 -20.80 6.87 27.76
CA CYS A 120 -21.99 6.56 28.55
C CYS A 120 -21.64 5.95 29.92
N LEU A 121 -20.66 5.05 30.01
CA LEU A 121 -20.22 4.48 31.29
C LEU A 121 -19.63 5.53 32.24
N LEU A 122 -18.80 6.44 31.71
CA LEU A 122 -18.16 7.46 32.53
C LEU A 122 -19.17 8.48 33.04
N VAL A 123 -20.11 8.91 32.20
CA VAL A 123 -21.19 9.80 32.63
C VAL A 123 -22.11 9.09 33.61
N LEU A 124 -22.47 7.83 33.36
CA LEU A 124 -23.31 7.02 34.25
C LEU A 124 -22.75 6.95 35.68
N ARG A 125 -21.42 6.79 35.81
CA ARG A 125 -20.73 6.75 37.11
C ARG A 125 -20.89 8.04 37.93
N THR A 126 -21.19 9.17 37.29
CA THR A 126 -21.31 10.47 37.97
C THR A 126 -22.73 10.76 38.48
N ILE A 127 -23.73 9.96 38.09
CA ILE A 127 -25.14 10.18 38.47
C ILE A 127 -25.40 9.61 39.86
N HIS A 128 -25.71 10.48 40.82
CA HIS A 128 -26.06 10.09 42.20
C HIS A 128 -27.46 10.58 42.56
N SER A 129 -28.24 9.75 43.26
CA SER A 129 -29.59 10.10 43.70
C SER A 129 -29.53 10.95 44.97
N ALA A 130 -30.61 11.69 45.25
CA ALA A 130 -30.71 12.49 46.48
C ALA A 130 -30.68 11.62 47.75
N GLU A 131 -31.12 10.36 47.66
CA GLU A 131 -31.08 9.38 48.75
C GLU A 131 -29.66 8.87 49.02
N GLU A 132 -28.82 8.81 47.98
CA GLU A 132 -27.42 8.36 48.07
C GLU A 132 -26.45 9.46 48.52
N SER A 133 -26.88 10.74 48.49
CA SER A 133 -25.96 11.89 48.50
C SER A 133 -26.38 13.00 49.47
N ASN A 134 -26.73 12.66 50.72
CA ASN A 134 -27.11 13.63 51.76
C ASN A 134 -28.16 14.68 51.29
N GLY A 135 -29.12 14.27 50.45
CA GLY A 135 -30.19 15.14 49.94
C GLY A 135 -29.89 15.87 48.62
N TYR A 136 -28.69 15.75 48.04
CA TYR A 136 -28.30 16.42 46.79
C TYR A 136 -28.20 15.44 45.61
N GLY A 137 -29.26 15.31 44.83
CA GLY A 137 -29.22 14.55 43.57
C GLY A 137 -28.48 15.31 42.48
N PHE A 138 -27.60 14.63 41.73
CA PHE A 138 -26.88 15.22 40.60
C PHE A 138 -27.10 14.42 39.31
N VAL A 139 -27.56 15.12 38.28
CA VAL A 139 -27.73 14.58 36.92
C VAL A 139 -27.04 15.53 35.94
N PRO A 140 -25.99 15.10 35.22
CA PRO A 140 -25.30 15.90 34.23
C PRO A 140 -26.11 15.87 32.91
N ASN A 141 -27.05 16.82 32.78
CA ASN A 141 -28.03 16.80 31.70
C ASN A 141 -27.42 17.17 30.34
N LEU A 142 -26.40 18.04 30.32
CA LEU A 142 -25.68 18.34 29.09
C LEU A 142 -24.89 17.11 28.64
N ALA A 143 -24.23 16.42 29.58
CA ALA A 143 -23.56 15.17 29.28
C ALA A 143 -24.52 14.07 28.79
N LEU A 144 -25.73 13.99 29.35
CA LEU A 144 -26.79 13.09 28.89
C LEU A 144 -27.21 13.41 27.44
N LEU A 145 -27.46 14.68 27.13
CA LEU A 145 -27.84 15.12 25.79
C LEU A 145 -26.78 14.73 24.75
N VAL A 146 -25.50 14.98 25.07
CA VAL A 146 -24.37 14.56 24.22
C VAL A 146 -24.35 13.04 24.04
N GLY A 147 -24.63 12.26 25.10
CA GLY A 147 -24.73 10.81 25.01
C GLY A 147 -25.83 10.33 24.04
N VAL A 148 -26.99 10.99 24.04
CA VAL A 148 -28.09 10.71 23.10
C VAL A 148 -27.68 11.09 21.67
N VAL A 149 -27.04 12.24 21.47
CA VAL A 149 -26.53 12.64 20.15
C VAL A 149 -25.50 11.64 19.62
N LEU A 150 -24.56 11.21 20.46
CA LEU A 150 -23.57 10.18 20.11
C LEU A 150 -24.26 8.87 19.73
N ALA A 151 -25.33 8.46 20.41
CA ALA A 151 -26.10 7.28 20.07
C ALA A 151 -26.78 7.40 18.69
N LEU A 152 -27.34 8.57 18.37
CA LEU A 152 -27.93 8.85 17.04
C LEU A 152 -26.85 8.83 15.94
N CYS A 153 -25.68 9.41 16.20
CA CYS A 153 -24.54 9.33 15.29
C CYS A 153 -24.08 7.88 15.08
N SER A 154 -24.04 7.07 16.15
CA SER A 154 -23.72 5.64 16.07
C SER A 154 -24.68 4.87 15.15
N ILE A 155 -25.98 5.21 15.14
CA ILE A 155 -26.93 4.58 14.19
C ILE A 155 -26.56 4.93 12.75
N GLY A 156 -26.23 6.19 12.45
CA GLY A 156 -25.77 6.59 11.11
C GLY A 156 -24.50 5.85 10.69
N VAL A 157 -23.54 5.72 11.61
CA VAL A 157 -22.30 4.96 11.39
C VAL A 157 -22.58 3.47 11.17
N LEU A 158 -23.56 2.88 11.86
CA LEU A 158 -23.97 1.49 11.63
C LEU A 158 -24.56 1.30 10.22
N ILE A 159 -25.43 2.21 9.77
CA ILE A 159 -26.00 2.17 8.42
C ILE A 159 -24.88 2.30 7.37
N TYR A 160 -23.93 3.23 7.61
CA TYR A 160 -22.74 3.36 6.78
C TYR A 160 -21.94 2.04 6.73
N PHE A 161 -21.68 1.41 7.87
CA PHE A 161 -20.92 0.15 7.95
C PHE A 161 -21.58 -0.99 7.16
N ILE A 162 -22.91 -1.10 7.24
CA ILE A 162 -23.69 -2.12 6.50
C ILE A 162 -23.51 -1.96 4.98
N HIS A 163 -23.31 -0.73 4.48
CA HIS A 163 -23.03 -0.49 3.06
C HIS A 163 -21.53 -0.58 2.72
N HIS A 164 -20.67 -0.12 3.61
CA HIS A 164 -19.22 -0.01 3.42
C HIS A 164 -18.54 -1.39 3.33
N VAL A 165 -18.86 -2.32 4.22
CA VAL A 165 -18.17 -3.63 4.24
C VAL A 165 -18.43 -4.43 2.96
N PRO A 166 -19.68 -4.62 2.50
CA PRO A 166 -19.93 -5.37 1.25
C PRO A 166 -19.34 -4.69 0.01
N SER A 167 -19.43 -3.36 -0.10
CA SER A 167 -18.89 -2.63 -1.26
C SER A 167 -17.38 -2.73 -1.34
N LYS A 168 -16.66 -2.73 -0.21
CA LYS A 168 -15.22 -2.95 -0.15
C LYS A 168 -14.79 -4.42 -0.33
N LEU A 169 -15.71 -5.38 -0.19
CA LEU A 169 -15.45 -6.80 -0.43
C LEU A 169 -15.58 -7.20 -1.91
N HIS A 170 -16.17 -6.36 -2.77
CA HIS A 170 -16.16 -6.62 -4.20
C HIS A 170 -14.73 -6.64 -4.72
N ILE A 171 -14.36 -7.74 -5.37
CA ILE A 171 -12.99 -7.99 -5.86
C ILE A 171 -12.47 -6.85 -6.74
N ASN A 172 -13.34 -6.27 -7.57
CA ASN A 172 -12.99 -5.14 -8.43
C ASN A 172 -12.54 -3.93 -7.62
N SER A 173 -13.15 -3.65 -6.47
CA SER A 173 -12.75 -2.54 -5.61
C SER A 173 -11.43 -2.79 -4.89
N VAL A 174 -11.10 -4.06 -4.61
CA VAL A 174 -9.80 -4.44 -4.03
C VAL A 174 -8.70 -4.30 -5.09
N ILE A 175 -8.95 -4.78 -6.30
CA ILE A 175 -8.03 -4.66 -7.44
C ILE A 175 -7.82 -3.18 -7.78
N GLU A 176 -8.89 -2.38 -7.84
CA GLU A 176 -8.85 -0.94 -8.06
C GLU A 176 -8.00 -0.23 -6.99
N ASP A 177 -8.21 -0.51 -5.71
CA ASP A 177 -7.42 0.10 -4.62
C ASP A 177 -5.92 -0.26 -4.69
N VAL A 178 -5.57 -1.48 -5.10
CA VAL A 178 -4.17 -1.87 -5.33
C VAL A 178 -3.61 -1.17 -6.59
N GLY A 179 -4.39 -1.13 -7.66
CA GLY A 179 -4.04 -0.49 -8.93
C GLY A 179 -3.82 1.01 -8.81
N ASP A 180 -4.73 1.73 -8.14
CA ASP A 180 -4.62 3.15 -7.85
C ASP A 180 -3.38 3.47 -7.02
N ARG A 181 -3.10 2.66 -5.99
CA ARG A 181 -1.86 2.79 -5.19
C ARG A 181 -0.61 2.55 -6.02
N LEU A 182 -0.68 1.62 -6.98
CA LEU A 182 0.43 1.33 -7.88
C LEU A 182 0.69 2.52 -8.83
N LEU A 183 -0.35 3.05 -9.47
CA LEU A 183 -0.26 4.21 -10.35
C LEU A 183 0.21 5.46 -9.60
N ALA A 184 -0.36 5.74 -8.43
CA ALA A 184 0.08 6.85 -7.58
C ALA A 184 1.56 6.68 -7.18
N GLY A 185 1.96 5.46 -6.78
CA GLY A 185 3.33 5.16 -6.42
C GLY A 185 4.32 5.30 -7.59
N ILE A 186 3.92 4.94 -8.82
CA ILE A 186 4.70 5.20 -10.03
C ILE A 186 4.82 6.71 -10.27
N GLY A 187 3.71 7.46 -10.14
CA GLY A 187 3.70 8.91 -10.28
C GLY A 187 4.63 9.63 -9.31
N GLU A 188 4.64 9.20 -8.04
CA GLU A 188 5.49 9.78 -6.99
C GLU A 188 6.98 9.42 -7.16
N ARG A 189 7.30 8.19 -7.57
CA ARG A 189 8.70 7.70 -7.62
C ARG A 189 9.38 7.90 -8.96
N PHE A 190 8.60 7.95 -10.03
CA PHE A 190 9.07 8.12 -11.41
C PHE A 190 8.41 9.32 -12.10
N PRO A 191 8.42 10.56 -11.56
CA PRO A 191 7.79 11.71 -12.22
C PRO A 191 8.20 11.83 -13.69
N ARG A 192 7.24 12.17 -14.57
CA ARG A 192 7.49 12.35 -16.03
C ARG A 192 8.54 13.41 -16.36
N SER A 193 8.75 14.35 -15.44
CA SER A 193 9.83 15.34 -15.48
C SER A 193 10.56 15.33 -14.15
N LEU A 194 11.48 14.38 -13.99
CA LEU A 194 12.56 14.52 -13.03
C LEU A 194 13.65 15.39 -13.68
N GLY A 195 14.29 16.26 -12.90
CA GLY A 195 15.40 17.09 -13.38
C GLY A 195 16.43 16.29 -14.16
N SER A 196 17.18 16.98 -15.02
CA SER A 196 18.11 16.40 -15.99
C SER A 196 18.87 15.21 -15.39
N ALA A 197 18.78 14.04 -16.04
CA ALA A 197 19.77 12.98 -15.84
C ALA A 197 21.16 13.64 -15.88
N PRO A 198 22.14 13.20 -15.08
CA PRO A 198 23.47 13.80 -15.11
C PRO A 198 23.90 13.91 -16.57
N ASP A 199 24.32 15.12 -16.99
CA ASP A 199 24.53 15.53 -18.40
C ASP A 199 25.35 14.51 -19.22
N ASN A 200 26.08 13.62 -18.53
CA ASN A 200 26.81 12.53 -19.12
C ASN A 200 26.82 11.25 -18.22
N LEU A 201 25.84 10.36 -18.39
CA LEU A 201 25.79 9.03 -17.76
C LEU A 201 27.07 8.21 -18.01
N ALA A 202 27.69 8.35 -19.18
CA ALA A 202 28.93 7.66 -19.53
C ALA A 202 30.14 8.18 -18.72
N ALA A 203 30.22 9.49 -18.46
CA ALA A 203 31.24 10.05 -17.57
C ALA A 203 31.03 9.63 -16.11
N THR A 204 29.77 9.55 -15.68
CA THR A 204 29.43 9.08 -14.32
C THR A 204 29.75 7.59 -14.15
N ALA A 205 29.52 6.76 -15.17
CA ALA A 205 29.91 5.35 -15.14
C ALA A 205 31.43 5.15 -15.02
N GLN A 206 32.24 6.07 -15.58
CA GLN A 206 33.70 6.06 -15.42
C GLN A 206 34.17 6.45 -14.01
N SER A 207 33.33 7.16 -13.23
CA SER A 207 33.62 7.54 -11.85
C SER A 207 33.35 6.43 -10.82
N VAL A 208 32.80 5.28 -11.25
CA VAL A 208 32.59 4.11 -10.39
C VAL A 208 33.96 3.60 -9.91
N PRO A 209 34.19 3.52 -8.58
CA PRO A 209 35.44 2.97 -8.04
C PRO A 209 35.78 1.61 -8.63
N ALA A 210 37.06 1.35 -8.91
CA ALA A 210 37.53 0.08 -9.47
C ALA A 210 37.03 -1.15 -8.68
N THR A 211 36.89 -1.00 -7.36
CA THR A 211 36.36 -2.00 -6.42
C THR A 211 34.91 -2.42 -6.71
N PHE A 212 34.14 -1.60 -7.43
CA PHE A 212 32.74 -1.83 -7.77
C PHE A 212 32.49 -2.12 -9.24
N GLN A 213 33.53 -2.08 -10.09
CA GLN A 213 33.42 -2.40 -11.51
C GLN A 213 33.24 -3.92 -11.73
N ARG A 214 32.48 -4.28 -12.78
CA ARG A 214 32.30 -5.69 -13.18
C ARG A 214 33.65 -6.26 -13.63
N GLY A 215 34.08 -7.38 -13.03
CA GLY A 215 35.36 -8.03 -13.33
C GLY A 215 36.55 -7.51 -12.53
N SER A 216 36.31 -6.79 -11.43
CA SER A 216 37.36 -6.41 -10.47
C SER A 216 38.07 -7.66 -9.91
N ASP A 217 39.39 -7.54 -9.79
CA ASP A 217 40.25 -8.52 -9.16
C ASP A 217 39.99 -8.59 -7.65
N ALA A 218 40.24 -9.76 -7.04
CA ALA A 218 39.95 -10.01 -5.62
C ALA A 218 40.59 -8.96 -4.70
N VAL A 219 41.76 -8.44 -5.07
CA VAL A 219 42.52 -7.42 -4.34
C VAL A 219 41.81 -6.06 -4.34
N ALA A 220 41.20 -5.65 -5.46
CA ALA A 220 40.36 -4.45 -5.48
C ALA A 220 39.05 -4.68 -4.71
N GLY A 221 38.49 -5.90 -4.76
CA GLY A 221 37.31 -6.27 -3.99
C GLY A 221 37.48 -6.23 -2.47
N GLU A 222 38.71 -6.38 -1.95
CA GLU A 222 39.04 -6.29 -0.52
C GLU A 222 39.13 -4.84 -0.01
N ARG A 223 39.29 -3.86 -0.90
CA ARG A 223 39.36 -2.43 -0.54
C ARG A 223 37.97 -1.80 -0.37
N ARG A 224 37.13 -2.42 0.46
CA ARG A 224 35.80 -1.90 0.80
C ARG A 224 35.45 -2.20 2.25
N ARG A 225 34.79 -1.26 2.92
CA ARG A 225 34.22 -1.47 4.25
C ARG A 225 32.83 -2.07 4.09
N ILE A 226 32.61 -3.23 4.70
CA ILE A 226 31.31 -3.90 4.70
C ILE A 226 30.53 -3.45 5.94
N VAL A 227 29.34 -2.90 5.70
CA VAL A 227 28.34 -2.64 6.74
C VAL A 227 27.33 -3.78 6.71
N ALA A 228 27.33 -4.62 7.73
CA ALA A 228 26.51 -5.82 7.79
C ALA A 228 25.19 -5.58 8.53
N SER A 229 24.14 -6.30 8.15
CA SER A 229 22.86 -6.30 8.84
C SER A 229 23.01 -6.86 10.25
N VAL A 230 22.42 -6.17 11.22
CA VAL A 230 22.30 -6.63 12.61
C VAL A 230 20.98 -7.36 12.88
N GLU A 231 20.05 -7.35 11.91
CA GLU A 231 18.72 -7.94 12.01
C GLU A 231 18.42 -8.90 10.84
N THR A 232 17.44 -9.79 11.05
CA THR A 232 16.87 -10.66 10.00
C THR A 232 15.43 -10.24 9.72
N GLY A 233 15.08 -10.03 8.46
CA GLY A 233 13.72 -9.65 8.07
C GLY A 233 13.66 -8.96 6.70
N TYR A 234 12.52 -8.37 6.40
CA TYR A 234 12.31 -7.58 5.20
C TYR A 234 12.80 -6.15 5.39
N ILE A 235 13.55 -5.63 4.43
CA ILE A 235 13.87 -4.20 4.34
C ILE A 235 12.57 -3.45 4.03
N GLN A 236 12.06 -2.66 4.96
CA GLN A 236 10.86 -1.84 4.72
C GLN A 236 11.20 -0.44 4.20
N PHE A 237 12.37 0.07 4.58
CA PHE A 237 12.74 1.44 4.28
C PHE A 237 14.25 1.59 4.15
N VAL A 238 14.67 2.43 3.20
CA VAL A 238 16.05 2.92 3.02
C VAL A 238 16.00 4.45 2.97
N ASP A 239 16.80 5.12 3.82
CA ASP A 239 16.91 6.57 3.82
C ASP A 239 17.91 7.05 2.76
N ASP A 240 17.43 7.17 1.52
CA ASP A 240 18.24 7.55 0.36
C ASP A 240 18.90 8.93 0.51
N GLU A 241 18.22 9.90 1.12
CA GLU A 241 18.77 11.23 1.34
C GLU A 241 19.87 11.21 2.42
N ALA A 242 19.65 10.48 3.53
CA ALA A 242 20.67 10.33 4.55
C ALA A 242 21.88 9.55 4.00
N ALA A 243 21.66 8.56 3.13
CA ALA A 243 22.74 7.86 2.44
C ALA A 243 23.60 8.83 1.63
N LEU A 244 22.98 9.71 0.82
CA LEU A 244 23.71 10.73 0.04
C LEU A 244 24.43 11.73 0.94
N ARG A 245 23.80 12.21 2.01
CA ARG A 245 24.42 13.15 2.97
C ARG A 245 25.63 12.54 3.68
N LEU A 246 25.50 11.30 4.18
CA LEU A 246 26.59 10.60 4.85
C LEU A 246 27.73 10.29 3.88
N ALA A 247 27.40 9.81 2.67
CA ALA A 247 28.38 9.57 1.62
C ALA A 247 29.16 10.85 1.27
N SER A 248 28.47 11.98 1.13
CA SER A 248 29.11 13.27 0.83
C SER A 248 29.96 13.78 1.99
N LYS A 249 29.45 13.71 3.23
CA LYS A 249 30.16 14.15 4.44
C LYS A 249 31.48 13.42 4.65
N HIS A 250 31.51 12.11 4.40
CA HIS A 250 32.68 11.26 4.61
C HIS A 250 33.50 11.02 3.33
N ASP A 251 33.12 11.65 2.21
CA ASP A 251 33.72 11.46 0.90
C ASP A 251 33.83 9.97 0.50
N LEU A 252 32.69 9.28 0.56
CA LEU A 252 32.48 7.86 0.27
C LEU A 252 31.63 7.65 -0.98
N VAL A 253 31.81 6.49 -1.60
CA VAL A 253 30.90 5.86 -2.56
C VAL A 253 30.31 4.62 -1.91
N LEU A 254 28.98 4.57 -1.81
CA LEU A 254 28.23 3.49 -1.18
C LEU A 254 27.57 2.63 -2.25
N ARG A 255 27.78 1.31 -2.21
CA ARG A 255 27.00 0.35 -3.01
C ARG A 255 25.96 -0.32 -2.12
N LEU A 256 24.69 -0.09 -2.41
CA LEU A 256 23.56 -0.70 -1.68
C LEU A 256 23.33 -2.12 -2.21
N GLN A 257 23.36 -3.09 -1.30
CA GLN A 257 23.19 -4.51 -1.66
C GLN A 257 21.74 -5.00 -1.56
N TYR A 258 20.86 -4.20 -0.94
CA TYR A 258 19.46 -4.53 -0.76
C TYR A 258 18.60 -3.31 -1.12
N GLN A 259 17.37 -3.57 -1.53
CA GLN A 259 16.33 -2.56 -1.76
C GLN A 259 15.09 -2.84 -0.90
N PRO A 260 14.24 -1.82 -0.63
CA PRO A 260 12.99 -2.02 0.09
C PRO A 260 12.16 -3.16 -0.53
N GLY A 261 11.79 -4.14 0.29
CA GLY A 261 11.07 -5.35 -0.09
C GLY A 261 11.90 -6.63 -0.03
N ASP A 262 13.23 -6.53 -0.05
CA ASP A 262 14.12 -7.70 0.00
C ASP A 262 14.24 -8.27 1.41
N PHE A 263 14.50 -9.57 1.52
CA PHE A 263 14.75 -10.24 2.79
C PHE A 263 16.26 -10.34 3.07
N VAL A 264 16.68 -9.85 4.24
CA VAL A 264 18.08 -9.86 4.69
C VAL A 264 18.25 -10.77 5.91
N HIS A 265 19.44 -11.37 6.02
CA HIS A 265 19.87 -12.13 7.21
C HIS A 265 20.92 -11.35 7.99
N VAL A 266 20.98 -11.59 9.31
CA VAL A 266 22.07 -11.09 10.16
C VAL A 266 23.43 -11.45 9.56
N GLY A 267 24.35 -10.49 9.56
CA GLY A 267 25.71 -10.65 9.05
C GLY A 267 25.86 -10.47 7.53
N ARG A 268 24.77 -10.30 6.77
CA ARG A 268 24.84 -10.00 5.33
C ARG A 268 25.18 -8.54 5.08
N ALA A 269 25.99 -8.26 4.05
CA ALA A 269 26.39 -6.90 3.68
C ALA A 269 25.17 -6.10 3.21
N LEU A 270 24.79 -5.05 3.94
CA LEU A 270 23.77 -4.08 3.53
C LEU A 270 24.37 -3.02 2.60
N ILE A 271 25.54 -2.51 2.97
CA ILE A 271 26.29 -1.51 2.22
C ILE A 271 27.73 -1.96 2.09
N GLU A 272 28.30 -1.70 0.93
CA GLU A 272 29.74 -1.67 0.74
C GLU A 272 30.19 -0.24 0.52
N ALA A 273 31.08 0.26 1.38
CA ALA A 273 31.60 1.63 1.32
C ALA A 273 33.05 1.64 0.80
N SER A 274 33.35 2.58 -0.09
CA SER A 274 34.69 2.81 -0.64
C SER A 274 35.00 4.31 -0.66
N PRO A 275 36.22 4.76 -0.32
CA PRO A 275 37.34 3.95 0.17
C PRO A 275 37.17 3.55 1.66
N PRO A 276 37.68 2.38 2.09
CA PRO A 276 37.42 1.84 3.42
C PRO A 276 38.01 2.70 4.56
N GLU A 277 39.12 3.40 4.30
CA GLU A 277 39.82 4.23 5.29
C GLU A 277 38.99 5.43 5.77
N ARG A 278 37.95 5.79 5.02
CA ARG A 278 37.05 6.91 5.33
C ARG A 278 35.75 6.47 6.02
N CYS A 279 35.57 5.16 6.21
CA CYS A 279 34.40 4.59 6.87
C CYS A 279 34.83 3.99 8.22
N ASP A 280 34.87 4.84 9.25
CA ASP A 280 35.11 4.42 10.63
C ASP A 280 33.89 3.69 11.23
N ASP A 281 34.04 3.16 12.45
CA ASP A 281 32.98 2.36 13.09
C ASP A 281 31.72 3.19 13.41
N ALA A 282 31.89 4.49 13.67
CA ALA A 282 30.77 5.40 13.88
C ALA A 282 29.98 5.60 12.58
N CYS A 283 30.66 5.87 11.46
CA CYS A 283 30.07 5.96 10.14
C CYS A 283 29.37 4.65 9.76
N ALA A 284 30.02 3.50 9.98
CA ALA A 284 29.43 2.19 9.69
C ALA A 284 28.13 1.95 10.47
N LYS A 285 28.06 2.40 11.72
CA LYS A 285 26.83 2.34 12.53
C LYS A 285 25.73 3.24 11.97
N ASP A 286 26.06 4.50 11.67
CA ASP A 286 25.11 5.45 11.06
C ASP A 286 24.57 4.94 9.71
N LEU A 287 25.44 4.30 8.90
CA LEU A 287 25.08 3.66 7.64
C LEU A 287 24.16 2.45 7.83
N CYS A 288 24.34 1.68 8.92
CA CYS A 288 23.44 0.57 9.25
C CYS A 288 22.04 1.07 9.63
N GLU A 289 21.94 2.20 10.34
CA GLU A 289 20.68 2.82 10.78
C GLU A 289 19.86 3.42 9.61
N LEU A 290 20.43 3.50 8.40
CA LEU A 290 19.71 3.87 7.18
C LEU A 290 18.61 2.87 6.82
N PHE A 291 18.76 1.61 7.21
CA PHE A 291 17.82 0.54 6.89
C PHE A 291 16.84 0.32 8.03
N SER A 292 15.57 0.11 7.67
CA SER A 292 14.56 -0.44 8.58
C SER A 292 14.29 -1.88 8.22
N VAL A 293 14.53 -2.80 9.14
CA VAL A 293 14.19 -4.22 8.98
C VAL A 293 12.92 -4.52 9.78
N ALA A 294 12.03 -5.35 9.22
CA ALA A 294 10.82 -5.79 9.91
C ALA A 294 10.41 -7.21 9.53
N SER A 295 9.50 -7.82 10.29
CA SER A 295 9.02 -9.19 10.04
C SER A 295 8.13 -9.33 8.80
N ARG A 296 7.61 -8.21 8.25
CA ARG A 296 6.69 -8.21 7.10
C ARG A 296 7.15 -7.22 6.03
N ARG A 297 6.93 -7.59 4.77
CA ARG A 297 7.09 -6.70 3.62
C ARG A 297 6.01 -5.60 3.62
N SER A 298 6.31 -4.44 3.07
CA SER A 298 5.40 -3.29 3.01
C SER A 298 5.46 -2.60 1.64
N ALA A 299 4.34 -2.06 1.17
CA ALA A 299 4.25 -1.26 -0.04
C ALA A 299 4.92 0.13 0.09
N LEU A 300 5.20 0.59 1.33
CA LEU A 300 5.63 1.96 1.64
C LEU A 300 6.76 2.47 0.73
N GLN A 301 7.83 1.69 0.59
CA GLN A 301 8.94 1.97 -0.33
C GLN A 301 9.16 0.86 -1.37
N ASP A 302 8.21 -0.05 -1.56
CA ASP A 302 8.34 -1.16 -2.52
C ASP A 302 7.16 -1.24 -3.49
N LEU A 303 7.29 -0.64 -4.68
CA LEU A 303 6.28 -0.76 -5.75
C LEU A 303 6.10 -2.21 -6.19
N ARG A 304 7.16 -3.01 -6.10
CA ARG A 304 7.13 -4.40 -6.54
C ARG A 304 6.14 -5.21 -5.70
N PHE A 305 5.85 -4.78 -4.47
CA PHE A 305 4.84 -5.42 -3.64
C PHE A 305 3.44 -5.30 -4.23
N LEU A 306 3.09 -4.14 -4.80
CA LEU A 306 1.77 -3.90 -5.40
C LEU A 306 1.62 -4.69 -6.72
N PHE A 307 2.69 -4.78 -7.52
CA PHE A 307 2.76 -5.72 -8.65
C PHE A 307 2.48 -7.15 -8.19
N ASP A 308 3.17 -7.61 -7.14
CA ASP A 308 3.00 -8.97 -6.63
C ASP A 308 1.60 -9.23 -6.07
N GLU A 309 0.91 -8.23 -5.49
CA GLU A 309 -0.48 -8.36 -5.04
C GLU A 309 -1.44 -8.59 -6.22
N LEU A 310 -1.32 -7.80 -7.31
CA LEU A 310 -2.14 -8.01 -8.52
C LEU A 310 -1.86 -9.36 -9.18
N VAL A 311 -0.58 -9.75 -9.25
CA VAL A 311 -0.16 -11.05 -9.78
C VAL A 311 -0.72 -12.20 -8.94
N GLU A 312 -0.68 -12.09 -7.61
CA GLU A 312 -1.23 -13.12 -6.71
C GLU A 312 -2.73 -13.31 -6.91
N ILE A 313 -3.49 -12.22 -7.04
CA ILE A 313 -4.93 -12.26 -7.30
C ILE A 313 -5.20 -12.91 -8.66
N ALA A 314 -4.51 -12.49 -9.72
CA ALA A 314 -4.69 -13.02 -11.07
C ALA A 314 -4.32 -14.51 -11.16
N ALA A 315 -3.16 -14.90 -10.61
CA ALA A 315 -2.70 -16.29 -10.61
C ALA A 315 -3.66 -17.20 -9.83
N ARG A 316 -4.22 -16.70 -8.72
CA ARG A 316 -5.23 -17.44 -7.94
C ARG A 316 -6.56 -17.56 -8.69
N ALA A 317 -7.00 -16.50 -9.34
CA ALA A 317 -8.21 -16.50 -10.16
C ALA A 317 -8.10 -17.52 -11.32
N LEU A 318 -6.93 -17.61 -11.97
CA LEU A 318 -6.65 -18.59 -13.03
C LEU A 318 -6.29 -19.99 -12.51
N SER A 319 -6.20 -20.19 -11.19
CA SER A 319 -5.89 -21.51 -10.64
C SER A 319 -7.03 -22.50 -10.92
N PRO A 320 -6.74 -23.81 -11.07
CA PRO A 320 -7.76 -24.82 -11.36
C PRO A 320 -8.92 -24.89 -10.33
N GLY A 321 -8.69 -24.40 -9.11
CA GLY A 321 -9.69 -24.38 -8.04
C GLY A 321 -10.69 -23.22 -8.12
N VAL A 322 -10.35 -22.13 -8.82
CA VAL A 322 -11.21 -20.94 -8.96
C VAL A 322 -11.71 -20.81 -10.40
N ASN A 323 -10.80 -20.84 -11.37
CA ASN A 323 -11.07 -20.76 -12.81
C ASN A 323 -11.95 -19.55 -13.21
N ASP A 324 -11.57 -18.36 -12.75
CA ASP A 324 -12.22 -17.09 -13.05
C ASP A 324 -11.29 -16.17 -13.89
N PRO A 325 -11.34 -16.29 -15.23
CA PRO A 325 -10.47 -15.49 -16.09
C PRO A 325 -10.84 -13.99 -16.08
N PHE A 326 -12.05 -13.59 -15.72
CA PHE A 326 -12.45 -12.17 -15.75
C PHE A 326 -11.85 -11.36 -14.60
N THR A 327 -11.71 -11.97 -13.42
CA THR A 327 -10.93 -11.37 -12.32
C THR A 327 -9.46 -11.19 -12.72
N ALA A 328 -8.88 -12.18 -13.40
CA ALA A 328 -7.50 -12.09 -13.89
C ALA A 328 -7.33 -11.02 -14.98
N VAL A 329 -8.28 -10.92 -15.92
CA VAL A 329 -8.36 -9.85 -16.93
C VAL A 329 -8.30 -8.47 -16.25
N THR A 330 -9.11 -8.27 -15.21
CA THR A 330 -9.14 -7.00 -14.47
C THR A 330 -7.76 -6.69 -13.86
N CYS A 331 -7.08 -7.68 -13.27
CA CYS A 331 -5.72 -7.47 -12.75
C CYS A 331 -4.71 -7.14 -13.86
N ILE A 332 -4.82 -7.81 -15.02
CA ILE A 332 -3.99 -7.54 -16.20
C ILE A 332 -4.20 -6.12 -16.71
N ASP A 333 -5.43 -5.59 -16.66
CA ASP A 333 -5.72 -4.20 -17.03
C ASP A 333 -4.95 -3.19 -16.18
N TRP A 334 -4.95 -3.36 -14.85
CA TRP A 334 -4.21 -2.49 -13.94
C TRP A 334 -2.69 -2.64 -14.09
N LEU A 335 -2.20 -3.86 -14.33
CA LEU A 335 -0.79 -4.11 -14.62
C LEU A 335 -0.36 -3.46 -15.95
N SER A 336 -1.22 -3.54 -16.98
CA SER A 336 -1.05 -2.89 -18.28
C SER A 336 -0.96 -1.38 -18.10
N ALA A 337 -1.95 -0.77 -17.43
CA ALA A 337 -1.98 0.67 -17.19
C ALA A 337 -0.74 1.17 -16.44
N ALA A 338 -0.29 0.43 -15.43
CA ALA A 338 0.92 0.76 -14.69
C ALA A 338 2.19 0.69 -15.57
N LEU A 339 2.29 -0.30 -16.45
CA LEU A 339 3.44 -0.45 -17.33
C LEU A 339 3.40 0.50 -18.53
N SER A 340 2.23 0.86 -19.05
CA SER A 340 2.04 1.92 -20.04
C SER A 340 2.45 3.27 -19.47
N ASP A 341 2.02 3.61 -18.24
CA ASP A 341 2.45 4.87 -17.60
C ASP A 341 3.97 4.88 -17.34
N LEU A 342 4.59 3.72 -17.12
CA LEU A 342 6.05 3.58 -17.00
C LEU A 342 6.78 3.64 -18.34
N ALA A 343 6.12 3.24 -19.44
CA ALA A 343 6.72 3.11 -20.77
C ALA A 343 7.25 4.44 -21.32
N ASP A 344 6.61 5.55 -20.95
CA ASP A 344 6.99 6.92 -21.32
C ASP A 344 7.81 7.65 -20.23
N ARG A 345 8.22 6.94 -19.16
CA ARG A 345 8.98 7.53 -18.05
C ARG A 345 10.45 7.14 -18.09
N ASP A 346 11.30 8.12 -17.74
CA ASP A 346 12.70 7.88 -17.44
C ASP A 346 12.84 7.22 -16.07
N LEU A 347 13.34 5.99 -16.07
CA LEU A 347 13.66 5.29 -14.84
C LEU A 347 14.94 5.89 -14.24
N PRO A 348 14.94 6.22 -12.94
CA PRO A 348 16.06 6.91 -12.31
C PRO A 348 17.32 6.08 -12.42
N SER A 349 18.43 6.77 -12.68
CA SER A 349 19.75 6.16 -12.68
C SER A 349 20.02 5.48 -11.34
N HIS A 350 20.52 4.24 -11.42
CA HIS A 350 21.03 3.52 -10.25
C HIS A 350 22.30 4.17 -9.69
N LEU A 351 22.96 5.05 -10.46
CA LEU A 351 24.06 5.90 -10.01
C LEU A 351 23.50 7.24 -9.56
N ARG A 352 23.68 7.58 -8.29
CA ARG A 352 23.22 8.83 -7.68
C ARG A 352 24.40 9.71 -7.30
N VAL A 353 24.31 10.97 -7.70
CA VAL A 353 25.35 11.99 -7.50
C VAL A 353 24.93 13.00 -6.43
N ASP A 354 25.90 13.68 -5.81
CA ASP A 354 25.65 14.82 -4.93
C ASP A 354 25.46 16.14 -5.71
N GLU A 355 25.26 17.24 -4.99
CA GLU A 355 25.09 18.59 -5.55
C GLU A 355 26.30 19.06 -6.38
N ASN A 356 27.48 18.46 -6.20
CA ASN A 356 28.69 18.75 -6.94
C ASN A 356 28.89 17.81 -8.15
N GLY A 357 27.91 16.95 -8.44
CA GLY A 357 27.98 15.97 -9.53
C GLY A 357 28.89 14.77 -9.25
N GLN A 358 29.34 14.57 -8.01
CA GLN A 358 30.19 13.43 -7.64
C GLN A 358 29.34 12.20 -7.32
N LEU A 359 29.74 11.03 -7.82
CA LEU A 359 29.07 9.76 -7.52
C LEU A 359 29.16 9.45 -6.02
N ARG A 360 28.00 9.20 -5.39
CA ARG A 360 27.91 8.89 -3.95
C ARG A 360 27.23 7.57 -3.65
N VAL A 361 26.20 7.20 -4.42
CA VAL A 361 25.44 5.98 -4.15
C VAL A 361 25.22 5.20 -5.44
N ILE A 362 25.51 3.89 -5.38
CA ILE A 362 25.20 2.88 -6.39
C ILE A 362 24.06 2.04 -5.82
N ALA A 363 22.84 2.32 -6.27
CA ALA A 363 21.63 1.60 -5.90
C ALA A 363 21.37 0.40 -6.83
N HIS A 364 20.33 -0.38 -6.51
CA HIS A 364 19.84 -1.41 -7.43
C HIS A 364 19.09 -0.76 -8.60
N PRO A 365 19.39 -1.14 -9.86
CA PRO A 365 18.65 -0.62 -11.01
C PRO A 365 17.23 -1.19 -11.02
N VAL A 366 16.24 -0.31 -11.03
CA VAL A 366 14.87 -0.67 -11.41
C VAL A 366 14.79 -0.57 -12.92
N THR A 367 14.49 -1.67 -13.60
CA THR A 367 14.38 -1.70 -15.06
C THR A 367 12.97 -2.06 -15.50
N PHE A 368 12.56 -1.52 -16.64
CA PHE A 368 11.29 -1.88 -17.27
C PHE A 368 11.17 -3.40 -17.44
N GLY A 369 12.22 -4.06 -17.91
CA GLY A 369 12.26 -5.52 -18.05
C GLY A 369 12.04 -6.28 -16.74
N SER A 370 12.60 -5.81 -15.62
CA SER A 370 12.39 -6.45 -14.32
C SER A 370 10.94 -6.33 -13.82
N LEU A 371 10.25 -5.24 -14.14
CA LEU A 371 8.84 -5.05 -13.78
C LEU A 371 7.92 -5.84 -14.72
N MET A 372 8.23 -5.91 -16.01
CA MET A 372 7.56 -6.78 -16.99
C MET A 372 7.65 -8.27 -16.60
N ASP A 373 8.84 -8.74 -16.19
CA ASP A 373 9.04 -10.10 -15.74
C ASP A 373 8.24 -10.40 -14.46
N ARG A 374 8.25 -9.46 -13.50
CA ARG A 374 7.50 -9.61 -12.26
C ARG A 374 5.97 -9.58 -12.47
N SER A 375 5.47 -8.92 -13.51
CA SER A 375 4.05 -8.90 -13.85
C SER A 375 3.68 -9.99 -14.87
N PHE A 376 3.90 -9.72 -16.15
CA PHE A 376 3.57 -10.58 -17.28
C PHE A 376 4.37 -11.88 -17.24
N GLY A 377 5.64 -11.84 -16.84
CA GLY A 377 6.44 -13.08 -16.70
C GLY A 377 5.88 -14.04 -15.66
N ALA A 378 5.54 -13.52 -14.47
CA ALA A 378 4.91 -14.31 -13.41
C ALA A 378 3.51 -14.87 -13.81
N LEU A 379 2.77 -14.14 -14.65
CA LEU A 379 1.43 -14.54 -15.11
C LEU A 379 1.41 -15.40 -16.37
N ALA A 380 2.52 -15.46 -17.12
CA ALA A 380 2.56 -16.11 -18.44
C ALA A 380 2.06 -17.57 -18.39
N GLN A 381 2.56 -18.36 -17.45
CA GLN A 381 2.15 -19.77 -17.30
C GLN A 381 0.66 -19.94 -16.95
N TYR A 382 0.10 -19.02 -16.18
CA TYR A 382 -1.30 -19.07 -15.75
C TYR A 382 -2.23 -18.64 -16.90
N CYS A 383 -1.84 -17.58 -17.62
CA CYS A 383 -2.61 -17.08 -18.74
C CYS A 383 -2.59 -18.04 -19.92
N ALA A 384 -1.46 -18.70 -20.20
CA ALA A 384 -1.28 -19.62 -21.32
C ALA A 384 -2.28 -20.80 -21.32
N GLY A 385 -2.79 -21.20 -20.16
CA GLY A 385 -3.78 -22.27 -20.02
C GLY A 385 -5.22 -21.85 -20.31
N ASP A 386 -5.50 -20.54 -20.44
CA ASP A 386 -6.84 -20.00 -20.64
C ASP A 386 -6.88 -19.02 -21.83
N MET A 387 -7.83 -19.22 -22.75
CA MET A 387 -7.91 -18.42 -23.97
C MET A 387 -8.23 -16.95 -23.67
N ILE A 388 -9.12 -16.67 -22.72
CA ILE A 388 -9.57 -15.30 -22.40
C ILE A 388 -8.40 -14.53 -21.78
N ALA A 389 -7.73 -15.13 -20.81
CA ALA A 389 -6.56 -14.54 -20.16
C ALA A 389 -5.38 -14.36 -21.14
N SER A 390 -5.11 -15.34 -22.00
CA SER A 390 -4.06 -15.25 -23.03
C SER A 390 -4.29 -14.10 -24.01
N LEU A 391 -5.53 -13.96 -24.51
CA LEU A 391 -5.86 -12.86 -25.42
C LEU A 391 -5.69 -11.51 -24.73
N ARG A 392 -6.18 -11.38 -23.50
CA ARG A 392 -6.03 -10.13 -22.76
C ARG A 392 -4.58 -9.81 -22.42
N PHE A 393 -3.76 -10.81 -22.10
CA PHE A 393 -2.33 -10.63 -21.91
C PHE A 393 -1.67 -10.01 -23.15
N LEU A 394 -1.98 -10.53 -24.35
CA LEU A 394 -1.44 -9.98 -25.60
C LEU A 394 -1.97 -8.57 -25.89
N ASP A 395 -3.26 -8.32 -25.62
CA ASP A 395 -3.85 -6.99 -25.78
C ASP A 395 -3.15 -5.96 -24.89
N ALA A 396 -2.95 -6.31 -23.62
CA ALA A 396 -2.26 -5.51 -22.63
C ALA A 396 -0.80 -5.25 -23.02
N LEU A 397 -0.08 -6.25 -23.52
CA LEU A 397 1.26 -6.02 -24.09
C LEU A 397 1.25 -5.01 -25.23
N GLY A 398 0.21 -5.05 -26.07
CA GLY A 398 0.05 -4.08 -27.14
C GLY A 398 -0.36 -2.69 -26.66
N GLU A 399 -1.14 -2.56 -25.59
CA GLU A 399 -1.39 -1.25 -24.95
C GLU A 399 -0.09 -0.62 -24.46
N VAL A 400 0.75 -1.40 -23.78
CA VAL A 400 2.09 -0.96 -23.33
C VAL A 400 2.99 -0.61 -24.53
N LEU A 401 2.88 -1.34 -25.63
CA LEU A 401 3.58 -1.05 -26.88
C LEU A 401 3.21 0.33 -27.44
N LEU A 402 1.93 0.71 -27.44
CA LEU A 402 1.46 1.94 -28.09
C LEU A 402 2.09 3.20 -27.48
N ASP A 403 2.42 3.15 -26.18
CA ASP A 403 3.06 4.23 -25.42
C ASP A 403 4.59 4.07 -25.29
N CYS A 404 5.20 3.12 -26.01
CA CYS A 404 6.63 2.77 -25.85
C CYS A 404 7.41 2.87 -27.17
N ASP A 405 8.41 3.75 -27.26
CA ASP A 405 9.28 3.88 -28.45
C ASP A 405 10.72 3.38 -28.22
N ASP A 406 11.10 3.04 -26.99
CA ASP A 406 12.45 2.56 -26.67
C ASP A 406 12.72 1.15 -27.24
N PRO A 407 13.75 0.94 -28.09
CA PRO A 407 14.01 -0.35 -28.73
C PRO A 407 14.24 -1.52 -27.77
N ALA A 408 14.85 -1.29 -26.60
CA ALA A 408 15.11 -2.34 -25.62
C ALA A 408 13.81 -2.74 -24.88
N ARG A 409 12.94 -1.78 -24.59
CA ARG A 409 11.61 -2.05 -24.04
C ARG A 409 10.73 -2.78 -25.07
N LEU A 410 10.76 -2.37 -26.34
CA LEU A 410 10.07 -3.06 -27.44
C LEU A 410 10.51 -4.52 -27.58
N ALA A 411 11.82 -4.79 -27.50
CA ALA A 411 12.36 -6.15 -27.50
C ALA A 411 11.87 -6.98 -26.30
N THR A 412 11.72 -6.34 -25.14
CA THR A 412 11.16 -6.99 -23.94
C THR A 412 9.70 -7.38 -24.14
N ILE A 413 8.88 -6.49 -24.72
CA ILE A 413 7.47 -6.76 -25.02
C ILE A 413 7.35 -7.93 -26.01
N ARG A 414 8.15 -7.92 -27.09
CA ARG A 414 8.20 -9.02 -28.05
C ARG A 414 8.52 -10.36 -27.37
N GLY A 415 9.55 -10.37 -26.52
CA GLY A 415 9.97 -11.59 -25.82
C GLY A 415 8.88 -12.20 -24.94
N TRP A 416 7.99 -11.38 -24.35
CA TRP A 416 6.86 -11.91 -23.57
C TRP A 416 5.70 -12.39 -24.43
N ALA A 417 5.43 -11.74 -25.56
CA ALA A 417 4.45 -12.23 -26.53
C ALA A 417 4.84 -13.61 -27.08
N ASP A 418 6.10 -13.78 -27.45
CA ASP A 418 6.63 -15.05 -27.99
C ASP A 418 6.57 -16.18 -26.96
N ARG A 419 6.98 -15.91 -25.71
CA ARG A 419 6.90 -16.90 -24.61
C ARG A 419 5.47 -17.31 -24.28
N LEU A 420 4.52 -16.36 -24.29
CA LEU A 420 3.12 -16.69 -24.05
C LEU A 420 2.57 -17.60 -25.15
N GLU A 421 2.86 -17.30 -26.43
CA GLU A 421 2.40 -18.15 -27.54
C GLU A 421 3.00 -19.56 -27.46
N GLU A 422 4.29 -19.67 -27.13
CA GLU A 422 4.97 -20.95 -26.93
C GLU A 422 4.26 -21.77 -25.84
N LEU A 423 4.08 -21.19 -24.65
CA LEU A 423 3.39 -21.83 -23.53
C LEU A 423 1.93 -22.19 -23.86
N ALA A 424 1.21 -21.31 -24.55
CA ALA A 424 -0.16 -21.58 -24.97
C ALA A 424 -0.22 -22.75 -25.98
N GLY A 425 0.81 -22.92 -26.80
CA GLY A 425 0.95 -24.05 -27.73
C GLY A 425 1.10 -25.40 -27.04
N GLU A 426 1.62 -25.44 -25.81
CA GLU A 426 1.72 -26.66 -25.01
C GLU A 426 0.37 -27.07 -24.41
N GLY A 427 -0.43 -26.08 -23.97
CA GLY A 427 -1.68 -26.31 -23.22
C GLY A 427 -2.97 -26.28 -24.04
N LEU A 428 -3.04 -25.45 -25.09
CA LEU A 428 -4.26 -25.19 -25.86
C LEU A 428 -4.20 -25.79 -27.27
N LYS A 429 -5.37 -26.08 -27.86
CA LYS A 429 -5.49 -26.68 -29.20
C LYS A 429 -6.64 -26.08 -30.00
N GLY A 430 -6.62 -26.29 -31.31
CA GLY A 430 -7.72 -25.93 -32.22
C GLY A 430 -8.03 -24.43 -32.21
N PHE A 431 -9.30 -24.10 -32.05
CA PHE A 431 -9.81 -22.72 -32.10
C PHE A 431 -9.11 -21.78 -31.11
N ASN A 432 -8.89 -22.23 -29.88
CA ASN A 432 -8.32 -21.39 -28.82
C ASN A 432 -6.89 -20.96 -29.17
N LEU A 433 -6.04 -21.93 -29.53
CA LEU A 433 -4.66 -21.65 -29.93
C LEU A 433 -4.60 -20.80 -31.20
N ALA A 434 -5.47 -21.06 -32.18
CA ALA A 434 -5.51 -20.27 -33.42
C ALA A 434 -5.81 -18.79 -33.17
N ARG A 435 -6.70 -18.47 -32.21
CA ARG A 435 -6.98 -17.07 -31.83
C ARG A 435 -5.78 -16.40 -31.18
N ILE A 436 -5.09 -17.10 -30.28
CA ILE A 436 -3.89 -16.57 -29.60
C ILE A 436 -2.79 -16.28 -30.61
N ARG A 437 -2.52 -17.21 -31.53
CA ARG A 437 -1.54 -17.02 -32.61
C ARG A 437 -1.86 -15.81 -33.49
N ALA A 438 -3.11 -15.71 -33.94
CA ALA A 438 -3.54 -14.57 -34.75
C ALA A 438 -3.32 -13.23 -34.03
N ARG A 439 -3.57 -13.19 -32.72
CA ARG A 439 -3.37 -11.97 -31.92
C ARG A 439 -1.89 -11.68 -31.66
N ALA A 440 -1.07 -12.70 -31.44
CA ALA A 440 0.38 -12.56 -31.30
C ALA A 440 1.00 -12.04 -32.61
N ASP A 441 0.55 -12.52 -33.77
CA ASP A 441 1.00 -12.06 -35.07
C ASP A 441 0.64 -10.59 -35.35
N GLU A 442 -0.54 -10.16 -34.90
CA GLU A 442 -0.95 -8.75 -34.99
C GLU A 442 -0.04 -7.85 -34.13
N LEU A 443 0.27 -8.28 -32.89
CA LEU A 443 1.21 -7.60 -32.01
C LEU A 443 2.62 -7.52 -32.62
N ARG A 444 3.12 -8.61 -33.22
CA ARG A 444 4.40 -8.62 -33.94
C ARG A 444 4.41 -7.65 -35.11
N THR A 445 3.32 -7.62 -35.88
CA THR A 445 3.17 -6.67 -36.99
C THR A 445 3.25 -5.22 -36.49
N ALA A 446 2.62 -4.92 -35.34
CA ALA A 446 2.72 -3.60 -34.71
C ALA A 446 4.14 -3.27 -34.22
N LEU A 447 4.86 -4.26 -33.69
CA LEU A 447 6.27 -4.12 -33.30
C LEU A 447 7.21 -3.91 -34.49
N ASP A 448 6.93 -4.53 -35.64
CA ASP A 448 7.76 -4.47 -36.85
C ASP A 448 7.46 -3.26 -37.74
N GLN A 449 6.22 -2.73 -37.71
CA GLN A 449 5.75 -1.68 -38.61
C GLN A 449 5.29 -0.43 -37.83
N PRO A 450 6.14 0.60 -37.71
CA PRO A 450 5.80 1.84 -36.98
C PRO A 450 4.54 2.53 -37.49
N ASP A 451 4.28 2.50 -38.80
CA ASP A 451 3.07 3.09 -39.39
C ASP A 451 1.81 2.31 -39.02
N TYR A 452 1.91 0.98 -38.87
CA TYR A 452 0.81 0.16 -38.40
C TYR A 452 0.53 0.40 -36.91
N LYS A 453 1.59 0.49 -36.08
CA LYS A 453 1.49 0.91 -34.68
C LYS A 453 0.76 2.25 -34.54
N ARG A 454 1.12 3.27 -35.33
CA ARG A 454 0.44 4.58 -35.33
C ARG A 454 -1.04 4.47 -35.70
N ARG A 455 -1.37 3.69 -36.74
CA ARG A 455 -2.78 3.44 -37.12
C ARG A 455 -3.58 2.76 -36.01
N LEU A 456 -2.96 1.82 -35.28
CA LEU A 456 -3.60 1.15 -34.14
C LEU A 456 -3.83 2.11 -32.97
N ARG A 457 -2.86 3.00 -32.69
CA ARG A 457 -2.98 4.03 -31.65
C ARG A 457 -4.07 5.05 -31.95
N ASP A 458 -4.13 5.50 -33.20
CA ASP A 458 -5.05 6.56 -33.63
C ASP A 458 -6.45 5.99 -33.99
N GLY A 459 -6.62 4.66 -33.95
CA GLY A 459 -7.87 3.95 -34.19
C GLY A 459 -8.42 3.25 -32.94
N THR A 460 -9.60 2.64 -33.06
CA THR A 460 -10.26 1.90 -31.97
C THR A 460 -9.95 0.40 -31.96
N ALA A 461 -9.28 -0.10 -33.00
CA ALA A 461 -9.10 -1.54 -33.25
C ALA A 461 -8.26 -2.28 -32.19
N TRP A 462 -7.32 -1.59 -31.52
CA TRP A 462 -6.45 -2.22 -30.52
C TRP A 462 -6.85 -1.93 -29.06
N LEU A 463 -7.27 -0.70 -28.77
CA LEU A 463 -7.47 -0.17 -27.40
C LEU A 463 -8.75 -0.66 -26.70
N ALA A 464 -9.30 -1.81 -27.10
CA ALA A 464 -10.55 -2.40 -26.57
C ALA A 464 -11.80 -1.47 -26.63
N GLY A 465 -11.70 -0.30 -27.26
CA GLY A 465 -12.82 0.61 -27.47
C GLY A 465 -13.73 0.08 -28.57
N THR A 466 -14.95 -0.30 -28.22
CA THR A 466 -15.96 -0.82 -29.17
C THR A 466 -16.93 0.26 -29.67
N ALA A 467 -16.61 1.55 -29.43
CA ALA A 467 -17.45 2.69 -29.74
C ALA A 467 -17.52 3.02 -31.24
#